data_AF-A0A377E592-F1
#
_entry.id   AF-A0A377E592-F1
#
_cell.length_a   1.000
_cell.length_b   1.000
_cell.length_c   1.000
_cell.angle_alpha   90.00
_cell.angle_beta   90.00
_cell.angle_gamma   90.00
#
_symmetry.space_group_name_H-M   'P 1'
#
loop_
_entity.id
_entity.type
_entity.pdbx_description
1 polymer ?
#
loop_
_entity_poly.entity_id
_entity_poly.type
_entity_poly.pdbx_seq_one_letter_code
_entity_poly.pdbx_strand_id
1 'polypeptide(L)'
;MARIIRERIKRYQIDCDYRPGGLFVAMNDKQLATLEEQKENWERYGNKQLELLDANAIRREVASDRYTGALLDHSGGHIHPLNLAIGEADAIRLNGGRVYELSAVTQIQHTTPAVVRTVKGQVTAKYVIVAGNAYLGDKVEPELAKRSMPCGTQVITTERLSEDLARSLIPKNYCVEDCNYLLDYYRLTADNRLLYGGGVVYGARDPDDVERLVVPKLLKTFPQLKGVKIDYRWTGNFLLTLSRMPQFWSPRYQHLLHAGLQRPPA
;
A
#
# COMPACT_ATOMS: atom_id res chain seq x y z
N MET A 1 6.32 8.38 9.63
CA MET A 1 4.91 8.09 9.30
C MET A 1 4.32 6.96 10.16
N ALA A 2 4.95 5.78 10.23
CA ALA A 2 4.43 4.60 10.94
C ALA A 2 4.05 4.83 12.42
N ARG A 3 4.80 5.67 13.15
CA ARG A 3 4.47 6.05 14.54
C ARG A 3 3.08 6.68 14.67
N ILE A 4 2.72 7.60 13.79
CA ILE A 4 1.42 8.31 13.83
C ILE A 4 0.28 7.31 13.61
N ILE A 5 0.44 6.39 12.66
CA ILE A 5 -0.55 5.35 12.37
C ILE A 5 -0.76 4.47 13.61
N ARG A 6 0.32 3.97 14.22
CA ARG A 6 0.24 3.17 15.46
C ARG A 6 -0.43 3.92 16.61
N GLU A 7 -0.09 5.20 16.80
CA GLU A 7 -0.70 6.04 17.83
C GLU A 7 -2.20 6.19 17.60
N ARG A 8 -2.65 6.36 16.35
CA ARG A 8 -4.08 6.44 16.01
C ARG A 8 -4.80 5.11 16.21
N ILE A 9 -4.21 4.01 15.76
CA ILE A 9 -4.73 2.66 15.97
C ILE A 9 -4.97 2.43 17.47
N LYS A 10 -3.97 2.73 18.30
CA LYS A 10 -4.08 2.60 19.76
C LYS A 10 -5.10 3.57 20.35
N ARG A 11 -5.08 4.84 19.96
CA ARG A 11 -5.97 5.88 20.53
C ARG A 11 -7.45 5.61 20.23
N TYR A 12 -7.75 5.16 19.01
CA TYR A 12 -9.12 4.96 18.54
C TYR A 12 -9.54 3.49 18.50
N GLN A 13 -8.68 2.57 18.99
CA GLN A 13 -8.94 1.13 19.04
C GLN A 13 -9.36 0.57 17.67
N ILE A 14 -8.63 0.95 16.63
CA ILE A 14 -8.95 0.56 15.25
C ILE A 14 -8.50 -0.89 15.03
N ASP A 15 -9.46 -1.80 14.79
CA ASP A 15 -9.18 -3.20 14.49
C ASP A 15 -8.76 -3.40 13.02
N CYS A 16 -7.49 -3.13 12.74
CA CYS A 16 -6.92 -3.24 11.40
C CYS A 16 -5.78 -4.26 11.28
N ASP A 17 -5.73 -5.28 12.14
CA ASP A 17 -4.71 -6.35 12.11
C ASP A 17 -3.28 -5.80 11.92
N TYR A 18 -2.87 -4.84 12.76
CA TYR A 18 -1.54 -4.27 12.65
C TYR A 18 -0.46 -5.30 13.03
N ARG A 19 0.53 -5.47 12.15
CA ARG A 19 1.72 -6.30 12.36
C ARG A 19 2.98 -5.47 12.15
N PRO A 20 3.87 -5.33 13.15
CA PRO A 20 5.11 -4.58 13.00
C PRO A 20 6.14 -5.35 12.16
N GLY A 21 7.08 -4.61 11.56
CA GLY A 21 8.19 -5.17 10.81
C GLY A 21 7.90 -5.33 9.32
N GLY A 22 8.84 -4.84 8.50
CA GLY A 22 8.81 -4.99 7.04
C GLY A 22 10.20 -5.30 6.49
N LEU A 23 10.26 -6.13 5.46
CA LEU A 23 11.48 -6.57 4.81
C LEU A 23 11.58 -6.01 3.39
N PHE A 24 12.71 -5.38 3.08
CA PHE A 24 13.17 -5.13 1.73
C PHE A 24 14.13 -6.26 1.33
N VAL A 25 13.74 -7.14 0.42
CA VAL A 25 14.54 -8.34 0.08
C VAL A 25 15.34 -8.15 -1.21
N ALA A 26 16.65 -8.38 -1.12
CA ALA A 26 17.56 -8.34 -2.25
C ALA A 26 17.60 -9.69 -2.98
N MET A 27 17.49 -9.65 -4.30
CA MET A 27 17.58 -10.80 -5.21
C MET A 27 19.00 -11.02 -5.75
N ASN A 28 19.91 -10.07 -5.52
CA ASN A 28 21.30 -10.11 -5.96
C ASN A 28 22.17 -9.17 -5.12
N ASP A 29 23.49 -9.33 -5.22
CA ASP A 29 24.47 -8.60 -4.41
C ASP A 29 24.45 -7.08 -4.65
N LYS A 30 24.11 -6.64 -5.87
CA LYS A 30 23.97 -5.20 -6.17
C LYS A 30 22.81 -4.58 -5.40
N GLN A 31 21.68 -5.27 -5.32
CA GLN A 31 20.55 -4.83 -4.50
C GLN A 31 20.90 -4.86 -3.01
N LEU A 32 21.67 -5.85 -2.55
CA LEU A 32 22.11 -5.91 -1.15
C LEU A 32 23.02 -4.73 -0.80
N ALA A 33 24.01 -4.41 -1.63
CA ALA A 33 24.85 -3.23 -1.44
C ALA A 33 24.02 -1.92 -1.44
N THR A 34 22.97 -1.84 -2.25
CA THR A 34 22.03 -0.70 -2.23
C THR A 34 21.29 -0.60 -0.90
N LEU A 35 20.91 -1.74 -0.30
CA LEU A 35 20.27 -1.78 1.01
C LEU A 35 21.21 -1.39 2.15
N GLU A 36 22.51 -1.71 2.04
CA GLU A 36 23.54 -1.24 2.97
C GLU A 36 23.65 0.29 2.95
N GLU A 37 23.79 0.89 1.77
CA GLU A 37 23.79 2.35 1.60
C GLU A 37 22.49 2.98 2.10
N GLN A 38 21.35 2.32 1.84
CA GLN A 38 20.03 2.79 2.30
C GLN A 38 19.91 2.76 3.81
N LYS A 39 20.44 1.74 4.48
CA LYS A 39 20.51 1.67 5.95
C LYS A 39 21.27 2.86 6.52
N GLU A 40 22.48 3.12 6.02
CA GLU A 40 23.29 4.27 6.47
C GLU A 40 22.56 5.60 6.25
N ASN A 41 21.95 5.76 5.09
CA ASN A 41 21.13 6.94 4.77
C ASN A 41 19.99 7.14 5.77
N TRP A 42 19.21 6.10 6.04
CA TRP A 42 18.05 6.19 6.92
C TRP A 42 18.44 6.36 8.39
N GLU A 43 19.54 5.76 8.83
CA GLU A 43 20.11 5.96 10.17
C GLU A 43 20.56 7.41 10.38
N ARG A 44 21.16 8.04 9.37
CA ARG A 44 21.51 9.47 9.39
C ARG A 44 20.30 10.38 9.60
N TYR A 45 19.13 9.98 9.10
CA TYR A 45 17.86 10.68 9.31
C TYR A 45 17.07 10.19 10.53
N GLY A 46 17.68 9.36 11.38
CA GLY A 46 17.14 8.97 12.69
C GLY A 46 16.35 7.67 12.72
N ASN A 47 16.23 6.93 11.62
CA ASN A 47 15.68 5.58 11.67
C ASN A 47 16.75 4.57 12.10
N LYS A 48 16.84 4.30 13.40
CA LYS A 48 17.81 3.36 13.99
C LYS A 48 17.25 1.95 14.22
N GLN A 49 16.06 1.66 13.70
CA GLN A 49 15.36 0.38 13.88
C GLN A 49 15.55 -0.53 12.66
N LEU A 50 16.76 -0.52 12.11
CA LEU A 50 17.12 -1.18 10.86
C LEU A 50 18.15 -2.27 11.13
N GLU A 51 17.92 -3.43 10.53
CA GLU A 51 18.79 -4.61 10.66
C GLU A 51 19.06 -5.18 9.27
N LEU A 52 20.34 -5.28 8.91
CA LEU A 52 20.75 -5.92 7.67
C LEU A 52 20.86 -7.43 7.89
N LEU A 53 20.24 -8.20 7.00
CA LEU A 53 20.22 -9.66 7.04
C LEU A 53 21.01 -10.21 5.85
N ASP A 54 21.93 -11.13 6.12
CA ASP A 54 22.62 -11.89 5.08
C ASP A 54 21.73 -13.02 4.50
N ALA A 55 22.27 -13.75 3.51
CA ALA A 55 21.59 -14.87 2.85
C ALA A 55 21.14 -15.99 3.81
N ASN A 56 21.86 -16.22 4.91
CA ASN A 56 21.51 -17.24 5.89
C ASN A 56 20.43 -16.73 6.85
N ALA A 57 20.48 -15.45 7.20
CA ALA A 57 19.53 -14.81 8.09
C ALA A 57 18.16 -14.62 7.44
N ILE A 58 18.10 -14.18 6.18
CA ILE A 58 16.83 -13.97 5.49
C ILE A 58 16.00 -15.25 5.35
N ARG A 59 16.64 -16.41 5.21
CA ARG A 59 15.96 -17.72 5.14
C ARG A 59 15.17 -18.06 6.41
N ARG A 60 15.52 -17.46 7.55
CA ARG A 60 14.78 -17.63 8.81
C ARG A 60 13.54 -16.74 8.88
N GLU A 61 13.52 -15.66 8.12
CA GLU A 61 12.42 -14.68 8.10
C GLU A 61 11.45 -14.93 6.95
N VAL A 62 11.93 -15.47 5.83
CA VAL A 62 11.13 -15.83 4.65
C VAL A 62 11.64 -17.15 4.07
N ALA A 63 10.76 -18.15 3.94
CA ALA A 63 11.10 -19.46 3.40
C ALA A 63 11.16 -19.46 1.86
N SER A 64 12.17 -18.77 1.33
CA SER A 64 12.44 -18.59 -0.09
C SER A 64 13.94 -18.64 -0.37
N ASP A 65 14.35 -19.40 -1.38
CA ASP A 65 15.74 -19.48 -1.86
C ASP A 65 16.16 -18.30 -2.75
N ARG A 66 15.24 -17.36 -3.03
CA ARG A 66 15.44 -16.31 -4.03
C ARG A 66 16.34 -15.16 -3.57
N TYR A 67 16.60 -15.05 -2.27
CA TYR A 67 17.14 -13.82 -1.68
C TYR A 67 18.59 -13.97 -1.24
N THR A 68 19.43 -12.98 -1.58
CA THR A 68 20.83 -12.89 -1.16
C THR A 68 20.99 -12.14 0.17
N GLY A 69 19.96 -11.42 0.61
CA GLY A 69 19.91 -10.71 1.88
C GLY A 69 18.67 -9.81 1.96
N ALA A 70 18.57 -9.02 3.03
CA ALA A 70 17.46 -8.08 3.21
C ALA A 70 17.81 -6.94 4.17
N LEU A 71 16.98 -5.90 4.16
CA LEU A 71 16.93 -4.87 5.19
C LEU A 71 15.60 -5.00 5.93
N LEU A 72 15.66 -5.35 7.21
CA LEU A 72 14.51 -5.40 8.10
C LEU A 72 14.32 -4.03 8.77
N ASP A 73 13.15 -3.42 8.55
CA ASP A 73 12.70 -2.23 9.28
C ASP A 73 11.70 -2.63 10.37
N HIS A 74 12.18 -2.70 11.61
CA HIS A 74 11.37 -2.99 12.80
C HIS A 74 10.33 -1.90 13.07
N SER A 75 10.54 -0.68 12.54
CA SER A 75 9.59 0.42 12.68
C SER A 75 8.46 0.38 11.65
N GLY A 76 8.61 -0.43 10.60
CA GLY A 76 7.62 -0.67 9.55
C GLY A 76 6.48 -1.59 9.98
N GLY A 77 5.81 -2.18 8.99
CA GLY A 77 4.73 -3.14 9.21
C GLY A 77 3.62 -3.09 8.18
N HIS A 78 2.62 -3.93 8.39
CA HIS A 78 1.40 -3.97 7.57
C HIS A 78 0.13 -3.93 8.42
N ILE A 79 -0.97 -3.69 7.72
CA ILE A 79 -2.31 -3.55 8.27
C ILE A 79 -3.34 -4.07 7.25
N HIS A 80 -4.57 -4.27 7.70
CA HIS A 80 -5.75 -4.32 6.87
C HIS A 80 -6.21 -2.89 6.51
N PRO A 81 -5.94 -2.41 5.28
CA PRO A 81 -6.08 -0.99 4.93
C PRO A 81 -7.52 -0.48 4.95
N LEU A 82 -8.50 -1.30 4.54
CA LEU A 82 -9.91 -0.91 4.56
C LEU A 82 -10.42 -0.71 5.99
N ASN A 83 -10.12 -1.64 6.90
CA ASN A 83 -10.42 -1.49 8.32
C ASN A 83 -9.74 -0.26 8.94
N LEU A 84 -8.49 0.05 8.57
CA LEU A 84 -7.87 1.30 9.01
C LEU A 84 -8.68 2.51 8.55
N ALA A 85 -9.06 2.56 7.26
CA ALA A 85 -9.82 3.67 6.70
C ALA A 85 -11.21 3.83 7.36
N ILE A 86 -11.90 2.71 7.64
CA ILE A 86 -13.17 2.70 8.37
C ILE A 86 -12.96 3.24 9.79
N GLY A 87 -11.97 2.73 10.52
CA GLY A 87 -11.69 3.19 11.88
C GLY A 87 -11.24 4.66 11.94
N GLU A 88 -10.50 5.15 10.95
CA GLU A 88 -10.15 6.57 10.85
C GLU A 88 -11.40 7.43 10.53
N ALA A 89 -12.32 6.95 9.69
CA ALA A 89 -13.59 7.64 9.44
C ALA A 89 -14.46 7.72 10.69
N ASP A 90 -14.51 6.66 11.49
CA ASP A 90 -15.22 6.64 12.77
C ASP A 90 -14.56 7.55 13.80
N ALA A 91 -13.23 7.60 13.83
CA ALA A 91 -12.48 8.56 14.64
C ALA A 91 -12.80 10.01 14.24
N ILE A 92 -12.95 10.31 12.95
CA ILE A 92 -13.38 11.64 12.48
C ILE A 92 -14.78 11.97 13.01
N ARG A 93 -15.75 11.04 12.90
CA ARG A 93 -17.11 11.23 13.41
C ARG A 93 -17.14 11.44 14.93
N LEU A 94 -16.36 10.66 15.68
CA LEU A 94 -16.23 10.78 17.13
C LEU A 94 -15.73 12.17 17.57
N ASN A 95 -14.89 12.80 16.75
CA ASN A 95 -14.38 14.15 16.99
C ASN A 95 -15.26 15.26 16.36
N GLY A 96 -16.51 14.95 15.99
CA GLY A 96 -17.48 15.91 15.47
C GLY A 96 -17.40 16.20 13.97
N GLY A 97 -16.52 15.49 13.26
CA GLY A 97 -16.47 15.54 11.80
C GLY A 97 -17.69 14.87 11.15
N ARG A 98 -17.93 15.16 9.86
CA ARG A 98 -19.02 14.56 9.09
C ARG A 98 -18.44 13.86 7.87
N VAL A 99 -18.87 12.62 7.64
CA VAL A 99 -18.47 11.81 6.49
C VAL A 99 -19.71 11.56 5.65
N TYR A 100 -19.68 11.99 4.39
CA TYR A 100 -20.75 11.78 3.43
C TYR A 100 -20.28 10.81 2.36
N GLU A 101 -20.82 9.58 2.39
CA GLU A 101 -20.53 8.55 1.41
C GLU A 101 -21.44 8.69 0.19
N LEU A 102 -21.08 8.04 -0.92
CA LEU A 102 -21.85 8.06 -2.17
C LEU A 102 -22.22 9.48 -2.66
N SER A 103 -21.37 10.45 -2.34
CA SER A 103 -21.58 11.88 -2.58
C SER A 103 -20.46 12.46 -3.44
N ALA A 104 -20.25 11.86 -4.61
CA ALA A 104 -19.16 12.22 -5.50
C ALA A 104 -19.17 13.72 -5.83
N VAL A 105 -18.02 14.36 -5.66
CA VAL A 105 -17.82 15.77 -6.02
C VAL A 105 -17.79 15.87 -7.54
N THR A 106 -18.60 16.78 -8.09
CA THR A 106 -18.71 17.02 -9.53
C THR A 106 -18.02 18.32 -9.95
N GLN A 107 -17.83 19.25 -9.02
CA GLN A 107 -17.19 20.54 -9.29
C GLN A 107 -16.63 21.15 -8.00
N ILE A 108 -15.46 21.79 -8.12
CA ILE A 108 -14.89 22.67 -7.09
C ILE A 108 -14.79 24.08 -7.68
N GLN A 109 -15.45 25.05 -7.04
CA GLN A 109 -15.33 26.47 -7.36
C GLN A 109 -14.41 27.12 -6.32
N HIS A 110 -13.22 27.55 -6.74
CA HIS A 110 -12.20 28.15 -5.88
C HIS A 110 -12.50 29.63 -5.52
N THR A 111 -13.73 29.91 -5.10
CA THR A 111 -14.18 31.20 -4.57
C THR A 111 -13.73 31.40 -3.11
N THR A 112 -14.08 32.52 -2.48
CA THR A 112 -13.83 32.74 -1.03
C THR A 112 -15.16 33.03 -0.33
N PRO A 113 -15.77 32.06 0.40
CA PRO A 113 -15.31 30.68 0.59
C PRO A 113 -15.45 29.84 -0.68
N ALA A 114 -14.69 28.73 -0.76
CA ALA A 114 -14.80 27.79 -1.88
C ALA A 114 -16.15 27.07 -1.84
N VAL A 115 -16.70 26.72 -3.01
CA VAL A 115 -17.95 25.96 -3.14
C VAL A 115 -17.66 24.60 -3.77
N VAL A 116 -18.01 23.52 -3.07
CA VAL A 116 -17.85 22.14 -3.54
C VAL A 116 -19.23 21.57 -3.82
N ARG A 117 -19.45 21.07 -5.04
CA ARG A 117 -20.75 20.58 -5.50
C ARG A 117 -20.72 19.07 -5.67
N THR A 118 -21.84 18.46 -5.36
CA THR A 118 -22.20 17.07 -5.69
C THR A 118 -23.46 17.10 -6.55
N VAL A 119 -23.93 15.94 -7.02
CA VAL A 119 -25.21 15.83 -7.74
C VAL A 119 -26.40 16.28 -6.88
N LYS A 120 -26.34 16.08 -5.55
CA LYS A 120 -27.49 16.25 -4.65
C LYS A 120 -27.39 17.46 -3.72
N GLY A 121 -26.33 18.26 -3.83
CA GLY A 121 -26.12 19.40 -2.93
C GLY A 121 -24.74 20.01 -3.03
N GLN A 122 -24.46 20.97 -2.14
CA GLN A 122 -23.19 21.67 -2.08
C GLN A 122 -22.76 21.95 -0.64
N VAL A 123 -21.46 22.16 -0.45
CA VAL A 123 -20.88 22.67 0.79
C VAL A 123 -19.98 23.87 0.50
N THR A 124 -19.88 24.79 1.44
CA THR A 124 -18.92 25.91 1.39
C THR A 124 -17.82 25.70 2.40
N ALA A 125 -16.56 25.94 2.01
CA ALA A 125 -15.42 25.72 2.89
C ALA A 125 -14.36 26.82 2.75
N LYS A 126 -13.64 27.11 3.84
CA LYS A 126 -12.45 27.98 3.83
C LYS A 126 -11.29 27.32 3.10
N TYR A 127 -11.17 26.01 3.24
CA TYR A 127 -10.13 25.18 2.63
C TYR A 127 -10.75 23.92 2.02
N VAL A 128 -10.20 23.48 0.90
CA VAL A 128 -10.55 22.22 0.25
C VAL A 128 -9.29 21.39 0.11
N ILE A 129 -9.32 20.16 0.64
CA ILE A 129 -8.25 19.18 0.46
C ILE A 129 -8.77 18.13 -0.51
N VAL A 130 -8.02 17.91 -1.59
CA VAL A 130 -8.38 16.98 -2.66
C VAL A 130 -7.54 15.72 -2.54
N ALA A 131 -8.15 14.60 -2.12
CA ALA A 131 -7.46 13.33 -1.87
C ALA A 131 -8.06 12.17 -2.70
N GLY A 132 -8.46 12.44 -3.95
CA GLY A 132 -9.17 11.48 -4.81
C GLY A 132 -8.30 10.39 -5.48
N ASN A 133 -6.98 10.44 -5.31
CA ASN A 133 -6.02 9.51 -5.93
C ASN A 133 -6.25 9.39 -7.46
N ALA A 134 -6.06 8.21 -8.06
CA ALA A 134 -6.29 7.94 -9.49
C ALA A 134 -7.74 8.14 -9.97
N TYR A 135 -8.66 8.51 -9.07
CA TYR A 135 -10.10 8.62 -9.34
C TYR A 135 -10.61 10.05 -9.32
N LEU A 136 -9.72 11.04 -9.18
CA LEU A 136 -10.10 12.44 -9.08
C LEU A 136 -10.87 12.96 -10.32
N GLY A 137 -10.64 12.33 -11.48
CA GLY A 137 -11.30 12.64 -12.74
C GLY A 137 -10.92 14.02 -13.29
N ASP A 138 -10.78 14.10 -14.61
CA ASP A 138 -10.24 15.31 -15.27
C ASP A 138 -11.13 16.55 -15.12
N LYS A 139 -12.39 16.38 -14.73
CA LYS A 139 -13.39 17.46 -14.63
C LYS A 139 -13.32 18.23 -13.32
N VAL A 140 -12.91 17.58 -12.22
CA VAL A 140 -12.97 18.19 -10.88
C VAL A 140 -11.73 19.07 -10.63
N GLU A 141 -10.56 18.58 -11.02
CA GLU A 141 -9.27 19.30 -10.91
C GLU A 141 -8.36 18.95 -12.10
N PRO A 142 -8.59 19.55 -13.29
CA PRO A 142 -7.88 19.20 -14.53
C PRO A 142 -6.36 19.36 -14.45
N GLU A 143 -5.87 20.38 -13.74
CA GLU A 143 -4.44 20.66 -13.62
C GLU A 143 -3.70 19.64 -12.75
N LEU A 144 -4.40 19.03 -11.78
CA LEU A 144 -3.86 17.93 -10.98
C LEU A 144 -3.86 16.62 -11.77
N ALA A 145 -4.94 16.33 -12.50
CA ALA A 145 -5.07 15.11 -13.29
C ALA A 145 -3.92 14.95 -14.30
N LYS A 146 -3.55 16.03 -15.01
CA LYS A 146 -2.46 16.06 -16.00
C LYS A 146 -1.06 15.72 -15.45
N ARG A 147 -0.85 15.79 -14.14
CA ARG A 147 0.48 15.61 -13.50
C ARG A 147 0.72 14.20 -12.99
N SER A 148 -0.17 13.29 -13.36
CA SER A 148 -0.29 11.98 -12.76
C SER A 148 -0.73 10.94 -13.78
N MET A 149 -0.26 9.71 -13.63
CA MET A 149 -0.57 8.60 -14.52
C MET A 149 -1.12 7.43 -13.70
N PRO A 150 -2.27 6.85 -14.07
CA PRO A 150 -2.76 5.65 -13.41
C PRO A 150 -1.89 4.44 -13.76
N CYS A 151 -1.58 3.64 -12.75
CA CYS A 151 -0.86 2.38 -12.87
C CYS A 151 -1.71 1.26 -12.25
N GLY A 152 -1.71 0.09 -12.89
CA GLY A 152 -2.38 -1.10 -12.38
C GLY A 152 -1.38 -2.00 -11.65
N THR A 153 -1.73 -2.47 -10.46
CA THR A 153 -1.05 -3.57 -9.77
C THR A 153 -1.99 -4.77 -9.64
N GLN A 154 -1.46 -5.97 -9.72
CA GLN A 154 -2.25 -7.20 -9.71
C GLN A 154 -2.05 -7.91 -8.38
N VAL A 155 -3.13 -8.36 -7.77
CA VAL A 155 -3.09 -9.02 -6.46
C VAL A 155 -3.89 -10.30 -6.50
N ILE A 156 -3.35 -11.34 -5.90
CA ILE A 156 -4.04 -12.59 -5.59
C ILE A 156 -4.00 -12.85 -4.09
N THR A 157 -4.96 -13.63 -3.61
CA THR A 157 -4.94 -14.18 -2.25
C THR A 157 -5.24 -15.67 -2.31
N THR A 158 -4.44 -16.48 -1.64
CA THR A 158 -4.68 -17.92 -1.53
C THR A 158 -5.97 -18.21 -0.78
N GLU A 159 -6.44 -19.45 -0.85
CA GLU A 159 -7.31 -20.01 0.19
C GLU A 159 -6.68 -19.86 1.59
N ARG A 160 -7.49 -20.03 2.64
CA ARG A 160 -6.97 -20.03 4.01
C ARG A 160 -5.98 -21.18 4.17
N LEU A 161 -4.74 -20.83 4.48
CA LEU A 161 -3.72 -21.83 4.77
C LEU A 161 -3.90 -22.32 6.21
N SER A 162 -3.44 -23.54 6.48
CA SER A 162 -3.22 -23.95 7.86
C SER A 162 -2.23 -23.00 8.53
N GLU A 163 -2.37 -22.79 9.84
CA GLU A 163 -1.47 -21.92 10.58
C GLU A 163 0.00 -22.36 10.44
N ASP A 164 0.25 -23.67 10.48
CA ASP A 164 1.58 -24.24 10.28
C ASP A 164 2.15 -23.91 8.90
N LEU A 165 1.36 -24.05 7.84
CA LEU A 165 1.80 -23.70 6.48
C LEU A 165 2.05 -22.20 6.38
N ALA A 166 1.13 -21.36 6.84
CA ALA A 166 1.30 -19.90 6.82
C ALA A 166 2.57 -19.45 7.55
N ARG A 167 2.79 -19.95 8.78
CA ARG A 167 4.00 -19.66 9.57
C ARG A 167 5.26 -20.23 8.94
N SER A 168 5.17 -21.34 8.20
CA SER A 168 6.34 -21.85 7.47
C SER A 168 6.79 -20.92 6.34
N LEU A 169 5.90 -20.08 5.79
CA LEU A 169 6.26 -19.12 4.72
C LEU A 169 6.97 -17.89 5.28
N ILE A 170 6.38 -17.28 6.32
CA ILE A 170 6.84 -16.02 6.92
C ILE A 170 6.70 -16.14 8.45
N PRO A 171 7.67 -16.75 9.16
CA PRO A 171 7.53 -17.13 10.57
C PRO A 171 7.16 -15.98 11.52
N LYS A 172 7.66 -14.77 11.22
CA LYS A 172 7.39 -13.56 12.03
C LYS A 172 6.22 -12.71 11.52
N ASN A 173 5.58 -13.12 10.42
CA ASN A 173 4.47 -12.40 9.79
C ASN A 173 4.80 -10.94 9.43
N TYR A 174 6.04 -10.68 8.99
CA TYR A 174 6.42 -9.42 8.38
C TYR A 174 5.76 -9.26 7.00
N CYS A 175 5.58 -8.01 6.56
CA CYS A 175 5.36 -7.77 5.14
C CYS A 175 6.70 -7.75 4.40
N VAL A 176 6.69 -8.18 3.15
CA VAL A 176 7.89 -8.30 2.34
C VAL A 176 7.68 -7.62 1.00
N GLU A 177 8.67 -6.86 0.55
CA GLU A 177 8.76 -6.35 -0.80
C GLU A 177 10.17 -6.57 -1.37
N ASP A 178 10.26 -6.94 -2.64
CA ASP A 178 11.56 -7.12 -3.29
C ASP A 178 12.13 -5.81 -3.86
N CYS A 179 13.45 -5.78 -4.05
CA CYS A 179 14.15 -4.60 -4.58
C CYS A 179 14.10 -4.50 -6.12
N ASN A 180 13.20 -5.20 -6.80
CA ASN A 180 13.06 -5.08 -8.26
C ASN A 180 12.36 -3.77 -8.62
N TYR A 181 12.61 -3.29 -9.85
CA TYR A 181 11.95 -2.08 -10.34
C TYR A 181 10.43 -2.24 -10.46
N LEU A 182 9.98 -3.42 -10.90
CA LEU A 182 8.58 -3.87 -10.80
C LEU A 182 8.53 -4.88 -9.66
N LEU A 183 8.43 -4.35 -8.45
CA LEU A 183 8.51 -5.16 -7.24
C LEU A 183 7.33 -6.13 -7.13
N ASP A 184 7.62 -7.31 -6.58
CA ASP A 184 6.60 -8.16 -5.98
C ASP A 184 6.57 -7.89 -4.46
N TYR A 185 5.38 -7.96 -3.88
CA TYR A 185 5.17 -7.77 -2.44
C TYR A 185 4.17 -8.78 -1.90
N TYR A 186 4.33 -9.20 -0.65
CA TYR A 186 3.44 -10.18 -0.05
C TYR A 186 3.42 -10.11 1.47
N ARG A 187 2.36 -10.63 2.05
CA ARG A 187 2.14 -10.73 3.50
C ARG A 187 1.07 -11.77 3.80
N LEU A 188 1.01 -12.23 5.04
CA LEU A 188 -0.16 -12.97 5.51
C LEU A 188 -1.27 -11.99 5.91
N THR A 189 -2.50 -12.46 5.72
CA THR A 189 -3.72 -11.83 6.25
C THR A 189 -4.05 -12.38 7.63
N ALA A 190 -4.94 -11.70 8.37
CA ALA A 190 -5.38 -12.11 9.71
C ALA A 190 -5.91 -13.56 9.78
N ASP A 191 -6.50 -14.06 8.69
CA ASP A 191 -7.06 -15.41 8.57
C ASP A 191 -6.15 -16.39 7.82
N ASN A 192 -4.83 -16.15 7.84
CA ASN A 192 -3.78 -17.02 7.32
C ASN A 192 -3.83 -17.28 5.80
N ARG A 193 -4.32 -16.33 5.01
CA ARG A 193 -4.14 -16.34 3.55
C ARG A 193 -2.87 -15.61 3.18
N LEU A 194 -2.13 -16.09 2.18
CA LEU A 194 -1.04 -15.32 1.59
C LEU A 194 -1.62 -14.35 0.56
N LEU A 195 -1.48 -13.05 0.82
CA LEU A 195 -1.71 -11.99 -0.16
C LEU A 195 -0.41 -11.79 -0.93
N TYR A 196 -0.46 -11.85 -2.26
CA TYR A 196 0.68 -11.65 -3.14
C TYR A 196 0.32 -10.63 -4.22
N GLY A 197 1.04 -9.52 -4.23
CA GLY A 197 0.93 -8.47 -5.23
C GLY A 197 2.16 -8.41 -6.13
N GLY A 198 1.93 -8.02 -7.38
CA GLY A 198 2.99 -7.85 -8.36
C GLY A 198 2.43 -7.68 -9.76
N GLY A 199 3.29 -7.81 -10.76
CA GLY A 199 2.84 -7.80 -12.17
C GLY A 199 2.29 -6.44 -12.61
N VAL A 200 2.92 -5.37 -12.12
CA VAL A 200 2.55 -3.97 -12.42
C VAL A 200 2.48 -3.73 -13.93
N VAL A 201 1.37 -3.13 -14.37
CA VAL A 201 1.13 -2.73 -15.76
C VAL A 201 0.99 -1.22 -15.82
N TYR A 202 1.90 -0.55 -16.55
CA TYR A 202 1.81 0.88 -16.82
C TYR A 202 0.61 1.19 -17.71
N GLY A 203 -0.12 2.27 -17.39
CA GLY A 203 -1.33 2.67 -18.11
C GLY A 203 -2.62 2.00 -17.60
N ALA A 204 -2.55 1.26 -16.49
CA ALA A 204 -3.73 0.72 -15.79
C ALA A 204 -4.65 -0.15 -16.65
N ARG A 205 -4.09 -0.86 -17.64
CA ARG A 205 -4.83 -1.88 -18.39
C ARG A 205 -5.03 -3.10 -17.50
N ASP A 206 -6.28 -3.51 -17.35
CA ASP A 206 -6.61 -4.78 -16.69
C ASP A 206 -6.07 -5.94 -17.53
N PRO A 207 -5.29 -6.87 -16.93
CA PRO A 207 -4.86 -8.06 -17.62
C PRO A 207 -6.06 -9.00 -17.82
N ASP A 208 -6.03 -9.77 -18.90
CA ASP A 208 -7.09 -10.74 -19.21
C ASP A 208 -7.18 -11.84 -18.14
N ASP A 209 -6.06 -12.15 -17.47
CA ASP A 209 -6.01 -13.14 -16.38
C ASP A 209 -4.93 -12.76 -15.34
N VAL A 210 -5.38 -12.20 -14.22
CA VAL A 210 -4.53 -11.86 -13.06
C VAL A 210 -3.84 -13.09 -12.48
N GLU A 211 -4.53 -14.21 -12.39
CA GLU A 211 -4.03 -15.42 -11.74
C GLU A 211 -2.87 -16.00 -12.56
N ARG A 212 -3.04 -16.12 -13.88
CA ARG A 212 -1.98 -16.58 -14.79
C ARG A 212 -0.74 -15.70 -14.75
N LEU A 213 -0.90 -14.40 -14.48
CA LEU A 213 0.21 -13.46 -14.36
C LEU A 213 0.98 -13.61 -13.03
N VAL A 214 0.26 -13.75 -11.91
CA VAL A 214 0.85 -13.63 -10.56
C VAL A 214 1.23 -15.00 -9.98
N VAL A 215 0.48 -16.07 -10.25
CA VAL A 215 0.76 -17.41 -9.68
C VAL A 215 2.16 -17.93 -10.02
N PRO A 216 2.71 -17.79 -11.25
CA PRO A 216 4.08 -18.22 -11.52
C PRO A 216 5.13 -17.53 -10.63
N LYS A 217 4.90 -16.26 -10.28
CA LYS A 217 5.77 -15.49 -9.39
C LYS A 217 5.66 -15.96 -7.95
N LEU A 218 4.42 -16.16 -7.48
CA LEU A 218 4.13 -16.75 -6.17
C LEU A 218 4.84 -18.10 -6.03
N LEU A 219 4.70 -19.01 -7.01
CA LEU A 219 5.32 -20.34 -6.95
C LEU A 219 6.84 -20.31 -7.09
N LYS A 220 7.40 -19.30 -7.75
CA LYS A 220 8.85 -19.09 -7.75
C LYS A 220 9.35 -18.67 -6.36
N THR A 221 8.56 -17.91 -5.61
CA THR A 221 8.88 -17.46 -4.23
C THR A 221 8.61 -18.54 -3.19
N PHE A 222 7.48 -19.24 -3.31
CA PHE A 222 7.03 -20.28 -2.40
C PHE A 222 6.61 -21.54 -3.18
N PRO A 223 7.56 -22.37 -3.64
CA PRO A 223 7.26 -23.62 -4.35
C PRO A 223 6.34 -24.57 -3.57
N GLN A 224 6.38 -24.51 -2.23
CA GLN A 224 5.53 -25.28 -1.32
C GLN A 224 4.03 -24.96 -1.42
N LEU A 225 3.64 -23.87 -2.09
CA LEU A 225 2.25 -23.51 -2.34
C LEU A 225 1.69 -24.13 -3.63
N LYS A 226 2.43 -25.02 -4.29
CA LYS A 226 1.93 -25.73 -5.47
C LYS A 226 0.64 -26.50 -5.14
N GLY A 227 -0.43 -26.18 -5.86
CA GLY A 227 -1.74 -26.82 -5.70
C GLY A 227 -2.69 -26.12 -4.72
N VAL A 228 -2.21 -25.09 -4.00
CA VAL A 228 -3.07 -24.21 -3.20
C VAL A 228 -3.96 -23.39 -4.12
N LYS A 229 -5.25 -23.28 -3.79
CA LYS A 229 -6.24 -22.53 -4.56
C LYS A 229 -6.08 -21.02 -4.35
N ILE A 230 -6.51 -20.26 -5.34
CA ILE A 230 -6.63 -18.80 -5.27
C ILE A 230 -8.11 -18.45 -5.09
N ASP A 231 -8.45 -17.92 -3.91
CA ASP A 231 -9.84 -17.54 -3.59
C ASP A 231 -10.20 -16.17 -4.16
N TYR A 232 -9.22 -15.25 -4.20
CA TYR A 232 -9.44 -13.87 -4.61
C TYR A 232 -8.36 -13.37 -5.55
N ARG A 233 -8.77 -12.56 -6.52
CA ARG A 233 -7.89 -11.85 -7.46
C ARG A 233 -8.51 -10.51 -7.80
N TRP A 234 -7.68 -9.47 -7.92
CA TRP A 234 -8.13 -8.16 -8.38
C TRP A 234 -6.98 -7.35 -8.97
N THR A 235 -7.35 -6.39 -9.83
CA THR A 235 -6.49 -5.27 -10.18
C THR A 235 -6.75 -4.12 -9.20
N GLY A 236 -5.68 -3.46 -8.74
CA GLY A 236 -5.75 -2.19 -8.04
C GLY A 236 -5.15 -1.07 -8.89
N ASN A 237 -5.86 0.05 -9.01
CA ASN A 237 -5.31 1.25 -9.64
C ASN A 237 -4.73 2.20 -8.60
N PHE A 238 -3.51 2.66 -8.86
CA PHE A 238 -2.84 3.67 -8.06
C PHE A 238 -2.28 4.77 -8.94
N LEU A 239 -2.13 5.95 -8.36
CA LEU A 239 -1.62 7.11 -9.07
C LEU A 239 -0.09 7.18 -8.95
N LEU A 240 0.59 7.22 -10.08
CA LEU A 240 2.02 7.48 -10.15
C LEU A 240 2.26 8.94 -10.54
N THR A 241 3.07 9.62 -9.75
CA THR A 241 3.59 10.95 -10.08
C THR A 241 4.90 10.80 -10.87
N LEU A 242 5.27 11.81 -11.67
CA LEU A 242 6.53 11.77 -12.43
C LEU A 242 7.78 11.52 -11.55
N SER A 243 7.78 12.07 -10.34
CA SER A 243 8.87 11.90 -9.37
C SER A 243 8.73 10.66 -8.48
N ARG A 244 7.61 9.92 -8.56
CA ARG A 244 7.23 8.81 -7.67
C ARG A 244 7.12 9.17 -6.18
N MET A 245 7.23 10.45 -5.86
CA MET A 245 6.98 10.99 -4.52
C MET A 245 5.51 11.44 -4.43
N PRO A 246 4.90 11.35 -3.24
CA PRO A 246 3.60 11.98 -3.01
C PRO A 246 3.68 13.45 -3.43
N GLN A 247 2.81 13.84 -4.36
CA GLN A 247 2.80 15.20 -4.86
C GLN A 247 2.02 16.08 -3.91
N PHE A 248 2.73 17.09 -3.43
CA PHE A 248 2.16 18.11 -2.62
C PHE A 248 2.01 19.42 -3.45
N TRP A 249 0.79 19.94 -3.64
CA TRP A 249 0.43 21.19 -4.31
C TRP A 249 -0.70 22.00 -3.62
N SER A 250 -0.68 23.33 -3.61
CA SER A 250 -1.87 24.16 -3.36
C SER A 250 -1.80 25.39 -4.27
N PRO A 251 -2.96 25.93 -4.68
CA PRO A 251 -3.01 27.03 -5.65
C PRO A 251 -2.39 28.33 -5.12
N ARG A 252 -2.30 28.51 -3.80
CA ARG A 252 -1.67 29.69 -3.17
C ARG A 252 -0.28 29.42 -2.62
N TYR A 253 0.01 28.18 -2.23
CA TYR A 253 1.32 27.70 -1.75
C TYR A 253 1.39 26.20 -1.96
N GLN A 254 2.31 25.71 -2.79
CA GLN A 254 2.46 24.29 -3.11
C GLN A 254 2.51 23.46 -1.82
N HIS A 255 1.51 22.60 -1.50
CA HIS A 255 1.60 21.26 -0.87
C HIS A 255 0.20 20.52 -0.68
N LEU A 256 0.01 19.21 -1.00
CA LEU A 256 -1.22 18.34 -1.09
C LEU A 256 -0.92 16.88 -0.67
N LEU A 257 -1.85 16.23 0.02
CA LEU A 257 -1.73 14.85 0.52
C LEU A 257 -2.50 13.86 -0.37
N HIS A 258 -1.89 12.74 -0.73
CA HIS A 258 -2.54 11.59 -1.37
C HIS A 258 -2.22 10.29 -0.62
N ALA A 259 -3.23 9.56 -0.13
CA ALA A 259 -3.15 8.18 0.30
C ALA A 259 -4.54 7.51 0.25
N GLY A 260 -4.65 6.29 -0.30
CA GLY A 260 -5.88 5.50 -0.27
C GLY A 260 -5.79 4.21 -1.09
N LEU A 261 -6.31 3.11 -0.52
CA LEU A 261 -6.39 1.76 -1.10
C LEU A 261 -7.85 1.39 -1.42
N GLN A 262 -8.06 0.63 -2.50
CA GLN A 262 -9.36 0.29 -3.09
C GLN A 262 -9.99 -0.98 -2.47
N ARG A 263 -11.33 -1.07 -2.51
CA ARG A 263 -12.15 -2.27 -2.23
C ARG A 263 -12.53 -2.97 -3.55
N PRO A 264 -12.49 -4.30 -3.65
CA PRO A 264 -12.91 -5.01 -4.86
C PRO A 264 -14.43 -4.89 -5.10
N PRO A 265 -14.90 -4.95 -6.36
CA PRO A 265 -16.33 -5.10 -6.68
C PRO A 265 -16.86 -6.46 -6.19
N ALA A 266 -18.17 -6.49 -5.91
CA ALA A 266 -18.91 -7.65 -5.41
C ALA A 266 -19.00 -8.79 -6.42
#